data_AF-D2R2X1-F1
#
_entry.id   AF-D2R2X1-F1
#
_cell.length_a   1.000
_cell.length_b   1.000
_cell.length_c   1.000
_cell.angle_alpha   90.00
_cell.angle_beta   90.00
_cell.angle_gamma   90.00
#
_symmetry.space_group_name_H-M   'P 1'
#
loop_
_entity.id
_entity.type
_entity.pdbx_description
1 polymer ?
#
loop_
_entity_poly.entity_id
_entity_poly.type
_entity_poly.pdbx_seq_one_letter_code
_entity_poly.pdbx_strand_id
1 'polypeptide(L)'
;MTAIQHLRLKVYSARRRGRLIGIAGDRESLLRLCNIKRHQSRLWTIESVEQLVGVIQGKVFDWNEGAAKPPRWKLNWLCPDCKQKQWGDWSSDVPNPCLWYSECRCIDKWQISWEVKHPPYIEASFEP
;
A
#
# COMPACT_ATOMS: atom_id res chain seq x y z
N MET A 1 -16.85 -13.08 15.75
CA MET A 1 -16.44 -12.35 14.54
C MET A 1 -15.78 -11.06 15.00
N THR A 2 -14.56 -10.75 14.57
CA THR A 2 -13.92 -9.47 14.90
C THR A 2 -14.47 -8.41 13.96
N ALA A 3 -15.13 -7.38 14.51
CA ALA A 3 -15.65 -6.27 13.73
C ALA A 3 -14.51 -5.47 13.07
N ILE A 4 -14.80 -4.86 11.91
CA ILE A 4 -13.86 -3.96 11.25
C ILE A 4 -13.60 -2.74 12.12
N GLN A 5 -12.33 -2.53 12.47
CA GLN A 5 -11.88 -1.27 13.07
C GLN A 5 -11.80 -0.20 11.99
N HIS A 6 -12.22 1.01 12.33
CA HIS A 6 -12.18 2.15 11.42
C HIS A 6 -11.31 3.26 11.98
N LEU A 7 -10.69 4.03 11.08
CA LEU A 7 -9.98 5.27 11.42
C LEU A 7 -10.40 6.38 10.45
N ARG A 8 -10.63 7.58 10.98
CA ARG A 8 -10.79 8.78 10.15
C ARG A 8 -9.44 9.41 9.92
N LEU A 9 -9.05 9.56 8.66
CA LEU A 9 -7.78 10.18 8.29
C LEU A 9 -7.89 10.93 6.97
N LYS A 10 -6.95 11.85 6.75
CA LYS A 10 -6.83 12.59 5.49
C LYS A 10 -6.16 11.72 4.44
N VAL A 11 -6.90 11.36 3.40
CA VAL A 11 -6.40 10.55 2.29
C VAL A 11 -5.98 11.47 1.15
N TYR A 12 -4.73 11.38 0.73
CA TYR A 12 -4.23 12.03 -0.47
C TYR A 12 -4.36 11.11 -1.66
N SER A 13 -4.84 11.63 -2.80
CA SER A 13 -4.99 10.88 -4.05
C SER A 13 -4.26 11.59 -5.19
N ALA A 14 -3.53 10.84 -6.00
CA ALA A 14 -2.89 11.34 -7.21
C ALA A 14 -3.61 10.81 -8.45
N ARG A 15 -3.99 11.72 -9.35
CA ARG A 15 -4.55 11.41 -10.66
C ARG A 15 -3.65 11.94 -11.76
N ARG A 16 -3.51 11.19 -12.85
CA ARG A 16 -2.84 11.62 -14.08
C ARG A 16 -3.82 11.47 -15.24
N ARG A 17 -4.13 12.58 -15.92
CA ARG A 17 -5.15 12.62 -17.00
C ARG A 17 -6.50 12.00 -16.57
N GLY A 18 -6.96 12.35 -15.37
CA GLY A 18 -8.21 11.83 -14.77
C GLY A 18 -8.12 10.44 -14.15
N ARG A 19 -7.15 9.61 -14.57
CA ARG A 19 -6.94 8.27 -14.01
C ARG A 19 -6.26 8.34 -12.65
N LEU A 20 -6.85 7.68 -11.66
CA LEU A 20 -6.27 7.48 -10.35
C LEU A 20 -5.03 6.57 -10.44
N ILE A 21 -3.93 7.02 -9.85
CA ILE A 21 -2.64 6.33 -9.89
C ILE A 21 -2.23 5.81 -8.50
N GLY A 22 -2.52 6.57 -7.45
CA GLY A 22 -2.14 6.15 -6.09
C GLY A 22 -2.82 6.96 -5.01
N ILE A 23 -2.73 6.42 -3.78
CA ILE A 23 -3.20 7.04 -2.55
C ILE A 23 -2.16 6.91 -1.44
N ALA A 24 -2.14 7.85 -0.50
CA ALA A 24 -1.34 7.77 0.71
C ALA A 24 -1.96 8.58 1.86
N GLY A 25 -1.53 8.32 3.09
CA GLY A 25 -1.98 9.06 4.28
C GLY A 25 -1.39 10.46 4.38
N ASP A 26 -0.32 10.74 3.63
CA ASP A 26 0.32 12.04 3.55
C ASP A 26 0.77 12.36 2.12
N ARG A 27 0.99 13.64 1.85
CA ARG A 27 1.35 14.12 0.51
C ARG A 27 2.72 13.65 0.06
N GLU A 28 3.69 13.57 0.96
CA GLU A 28 5.07 13.25 0.62
C GLU A 28 5.21 11.78 0.19
N SER A 29 4.60 10.88 0.95
CA SER A 29 4.52 9.46 0.61
C SER A 29 3.79 9.24 -0.71
N LEU A 30 2.73 10.00 -1.01
CA LEU A 30 2.05 9.93 -2.31
C LEU A 30 2.98 10.33 -3.47
N LEU A 31 3.72 11.43 -3.30
CA LEU A 31 4.65 11.91 -4.33
C LEU A 31 5.76 10.90 -4.59
N ARG A 32 6.30 10.26 -3.54
CA ARG A 32 7.28 9.15 -3.65
C ARG A 32 6.68 7.95 -4.37
N LEU A 33 5.55 7.44 -3.89
CA LEU A 33 4.86 6.26 -4.43
C LEU A 33 4.56 6.42 -5.93
N CYS A 34 4.10 7.60 -6.34
CA CYS A 34 3.73 7.89 -7.73
C CYS A 34 4.91 8.43 -8.57
N ASN A 35 6.12 8.53 -8.01
CA ASN A 35 7.32 9.10 -8.63
C ASN A 35 7.04 10.47 -9.29
N ILE A 36 6.29 11.33 -8.60
CA ILE A 36 5.87 12.63 -9.13
C ILE A 36 6.99 13.64 -8.92
N LYS A 37 7.73 13.91 -9.99
CA LYS A 37 8.78 14.95 -9.98
C LYS A 37 8.16 16.35 -10.08
N ARG A 38 8.79 17.35 -9.44
CA ARG A 38 8.30 18.75 -9.40
C ARG A 38 7.95 19.33 -10.77
N HIS A 39 8.76 19.04 -11.81
CA HIS A 39 8.54 19.53 -13.17
C HIS A 39 7.32 18.91 -13.88
N GLN A 40 6.79 17.78 -13.38
CA GLN A 40 5.66 17.09 -13.98
C GLN A 40 4.32 17.52 -13.37
N SER A 41 4.32 18.40 -12.37
CA SER A 41 3.13 18.76 -11.56
C SER A 41 1.90 19.12 -12.39
N ARG A 42 2.07 19.74 -13.56
CA ARG A 42 0.97 20.10 -14.48
C ARG A 42 0.22 18.90 -15.07
N LEU A 43 0.80 17.70 -15.06
CA LEU A 43 0.17 16.47 -15.53
C LEU A 43 -0.61 15.74 -14.43
N TRP A 44 -0.50 16.22 -13.19
CA TRP A 44 -1.01 15.55 -12.01
C TRP A 44 -2.03 16.43 -11.28
N THR A 45 -3.13 15.80 -10.88
CA THR A 45 -4.06 16.38 -9.91
C THR A 45 -3.82 15.67 -8.59
N ILE A 46 -3.53 16.44 -7.54
CA ILE A 46 -3.36 15.93 -6.18
C ILE A 46 -4.46 16.52 -5.33
N GLU A 47 -5.29 15.66 -4.77
CA GLU A 47 -6.42 16.03 -3.92
C GLU A 47 -6.25 15.38 -2.55
N SER A 48 -6.90 15.98 -1.54
CA SER A 48 -6.95 15.40 -0.21
C SER A 48 -8.34 15.52 0.38
N VAL A 49 -8.82 14.47 1.01
CA VAL A 49 -10.16 14.40 1.61
C VAL A 49 -10.09 13.58 2.89
N GLU A 50 -10.79 14.03 3.93
CA GLU A 50 -10.95 13.21 5.14
C GLU A 50 -11.94 12.09 4.86
N GLN A 51 -11.52 10.85 5.11
CA GLN A 51 -12.32 9.66 4.84
C GLN A 51 -12.23 8.69 6.02
N LEU A 52 -13.30 7.90 6.18
CA LEU A 52 -13.27 6.74 7.05
C LEU A 52 -12.64 5.58 6.27
N VAL A 53 -11.60 4.99 6.83
CA VAL A 53 -10.92 3.81 6.25
C VAL A 53 -11.00 2.65 7.23
N GLY A 54 -10.97 1.43 6.71
CA GLY A 54 -10.79 0.24 7.55
C GLY A 54 -9.33 0.12 8.00
N VAL A 55 -9.09 -0.42 9.19
CA VAL A 55 -7.75 -0.68 9.73
C VAL A 55 -7.52 -2.18 9.77
N ILE A 56 -6.37 -2.63 9.27
CA ILE A 56 -6.06 -4.05 9.24
C ILE A 56 -4.56 -4.35 9.29
N GLN A 57 -4.25 -5.57 9.72
CA GLN A 57 -2.91 -6.14 9.60
C GLN A 57 -2.80 -6.98 8.32
N GLY A 58 -1.78 -6.69 7.53
CA GLY A 58 -1.39 -7.43 6.34
C GLY A 58 -0.07 -8.16 6.55
N LYS A 59 0.29 -9.00 5.58
CA LYS A 59 1.52 -9.79 5.59
C LYS A 59 2.20 -9.70 4.23
N VAL A 60 3.51 -9.50 4.23
CA VAL A 60 4.32 -9.48 3.01
C VAL A 60 4.84 -10.89 2.72
N PHE A 61 4.66 -11.34 1.48
CA PHE A 61 5.06 -12.64 0.97
C PHE A 61 5.87 -12.50 -0.30
N ASP A 62 6.86 -13.37 -0.51
CA ASP A 62 7.50 -13.53 -1.81
C ASP A 62 6.69 -14.54 -2.64
N TRP A 63 6.13 -14.11 -3.76
CA TRP A 63 5.43 -15.02 -4.68
C TRP A 63 6.37 -15.93 -5.48
N ASN A 64 7.66 -15.61 -5.53
CA ASN A 64 8.69 -16.45 -6.13
C ASN A 64 9.44 -17.28 -5.07
N GLU A 65 8.92 -17.37 -3.84
CA GLU A 65 9.52 -18.20 -2.79
C GLU A 65 9.73 -19.64 -3.30
N GLY A 66 10.97 -20.12 -3.23
CA GLY A 66 11.36 -21.45 -3.72
C GLY A 66 11.65 -21.55 -5.22
N ALA A 67 11.61 -20.45 -5.97
CA ALA A 67 11.99 -20.40 -7.39
C ALA A 67 13.37 -19.76 -7.61
N ALA A 68 14.09 -20.16 -8.66
CA ALA A 68 15.32 -19.48 -9.11
C ALA A 68 15.01 -18.17 -9.86
N LYS A 69 14.26 -17.27 -9.23
CA LYS A 69 13.86 -15.95 -9.77
C LYS A 69 14.00 -14.88 -8.70
N PRO A 70 14.21 -13.61 -9.08
CA PRO A 70 14.23 -12.50 -8.12
C PRO A 70 12.92 -12.44 -7.32
N PRO A 71 12.95 -12.04 -6.03
CA PRO A 71 11.75 -11.95 -5.21
C PRO A 71 10.66 -11.08 -5.84
N ARG A 72 9.42 -11.54 -5.74
CA ARG A 72 8.23 -10.79 -6.13
C ARG A 72 7.35 -10.60 -4.90
N TRP A 73 7.69 -9.57 -4.15
CA TRP A 73 7.01 -9.24 -2.89
C TRP A 73 5.58 -8.75 -3.11
N LYS A 74 4.67 -9.28 -2.31
CA LYS A 74 3.24 -8.97 -2.33
C LYS A 74 2.71 -8.78 -0.93
N LEU A 75 1.94 -7.73 -0.72
CA LEU A 75 1.20 -7.49 0.50
C LEU A 75 -0.15 -8.21 0.42
N ASN A 76 -0.48 -8.98 1.45
CA ASN A 76 -1.74 -9.72 1.56
C ASN A 76 -2.51 -9.28 2.81
N TRP A 77 -3.82 -9.14 2.69
CA TRP A 77 -4.72 -8.93 3.83
C TRP A 77 -6.07 -9.60 3.57
N LEU A 78 -6.86 -9.77 4.63
CA LEU A 78 -8.12 -10.50 4.61
C LEU A 78 -9.22 -9.68 5.27
N CYS A 79 -10.27 -9.32 4.53
CA CYS A 79 -11.39 -8.59 5.14
C CYS A 79 -12.03 -9.40 6.29
N PRO A 80 -12.17 -8.84 7.51
CA PRO A 80 -12.71 -9.57 8.66
C PRO A 80 -14.17 -10.02 8.48
N ASP A 81 -14.95 -9.25 7.73
CA ASP A 81 -16.39 -9.47 7.57
C ASP A 81 -16.69 -10.45 6.43
N CYS A 82 -16.28 -10.13 5.20
CA CYS A 82 -16.57 -10.95 4.03
C CYS A 82 -15.52 -12.03 3.73
N LYS A 83 -14.41 -12.07 4.48
CA LYS A 83 -13.28 -13.02 4.29
C LYS A 83 -12.67 -12.97 2.88
N GLN A 84 -12.89 -11.89 2.13
CA GLN A 84 -12.24 -11.71 0.85
C GLN A 84 -10.75 -11.42 1.06
N LYS A 85 -9.92 -12.28 0.45
CA LYS A 85 -8.46 -12.13 0.42
C LYS A 85 -8.10 -11.10 -0.65
N GLN A 86 -7.19 -10.20 -0.33
CA GLN A 86 -6.74 -9.13 -1.21
C GLN A 86 -5.22 -9.12 -1.32
N TRP A 87 -4.71 -8.57 -2.43
CA TRP A 87 -3.28 -8.53 -2.72
C TRP A 87 -2.87 -7.18 -3.33
N GLY A 88 -1.70 -6.70 -2.95
CA GLY A 88 -1.05 -5.53 -3.53
C GLY A 88 0.40 -5.83 -3.88
N ASP A 89 0.93 -5.18 -4.92
CA ASP A 89 2.38 -5.16 -5.17
C ASP A 89 3.09 -4.45 -4.02
N TRP A 90 4.05 -5.11 -3.38
CA TRP A 90 4.83 -4.50 -2.30
C TRP A 90 6.25 -4.18 -2.78
N SER A 91 6.80 -3.09 -2.27
CA SER A 91 8.21 -2.72 -2.43
C SER A 91 8.72 -2.14 -1.13
N SER A 92 10.04 -2.05 -0.97
CA SER A 92 10.69 -1.49 0.23
C SER A 92 10.26 -0.05 0.55
N ASP A 93 9.78 0.68 -0.44
CA ASP A 93 9.39 2.09 -0.30
C ASP A 93 7.94 2.28 0.14
N VAL A 94 7.17 1.19 0.26
CA VAL A 94 5.80 1.23 0.79
C VAL A 94 5.88 1.55 2.28
N PRO A 95 5.24 2.62 2.77
CA PRO A 95 5.29 2.97 4.19
C PRO A 95 4.59 1.91 5.05
N ASN A 96 4.93 1.87 6.34
CA ASN A 96 4.22 1.07 7.32
C ASN A 96 3.70 1.99 8.45
N PRO A 97 2.39 2.26 8.54
CA PRO A 97 1.30 1.71 7.71
C PRO A 97 1.19 2.35 6.31
N CYS A 98 0.56 1.63 5.36
CA CYS A 98 0.22 2.14 4.03
C CYS A 98 -1.30 2.19 3.79
N LEU A 99 -1.73 2.93 2.76
CA LEU A 99 -3.12 2.91 2.28
C LEU A 99 -3.26 2.07 1.01
N TRP A 100 -4.34 1.29 0.93
CA TRP A 100 -4.70 0.53 -0.27
C TRP A 100 -6.19 0.64 -0.57
N TYR A 101 -6.54 0.58 -1.86
CA TYR A 101 -7.92 0.36 -2.25
C TYR A 101 -8.34 -1.05 -1.93
N SER A 102 -9.60 -1.18 -1.55
CA SER A 102 -10.21 -2.46 -1.32
C SER A 102 -10.91 -2.95 -2.59
N GLU A 103 -10.83 -4.24 -2.84
CA GLU A 103 -11.64 -4.93 -3.85
C GLU A 103 -12.91 -5.57 -3.26
N CYS A 104 -13.15 -5.40 -1.94
CA CYS A 104 -14.37 -5.90 -1.29
C CYS A 104 -15.40 -4.79 -1.06
N ARG A 105 -16.66 -5.16 -0.92
CA ARG A 105 -17.78 -4.22 -0.71
C ARG A 105 -17.90 -3.65 0.70
N CYS A 106 -17.17 -4.20 1.68
CA CYS A 106 -17.32 -3.82 3.09
C CYS A 106 -16.68 -2.45 3.39
N ILE A 107 -15.58 -2.15 2.72
CA ILE A 107 -14.71 -1.01 2.98
C ILE A 107 -14.08 -0.61 1.65
N ASP A 108 -14.00 0.69 1.35
CA ASP A 108 -13.39 1.18 0.10
C ASP A 108 -11.86 1.25 0.17
N LYS A 109 -11.31 1.53 1.36
CA LYS A 109 -9.87 1.73 1.58
C LYS A 109 -9.44 1.17 2.92
N TRP A 110 -8.26 0.57 2.92
CA TRP A 110 -7.63 0.04 4.11
C TRP A 110 -6.39 0.84 4.45
N GLN A 111 -6.23 1.19 5.72
CA GLN A 111 -4.91 1.39 6.32
C GLN A 111 -4.39 0.04 6.77
N ILE A 112 -3.27 -0.35 6.17
CA ILE A 112 -2.66 -1.65 6.36
C ILE A 112 -1.32 -1.46 7.05
N SER A 113 -1.25 -1.89 8.31
CA SER A 113 0.03 -2.19 8.94
C SER A 113 0.47 -3.56 8.46
N TRP A 114 1.76 -3.76 8.21
CA TRP A 114 2.24 -5.03 7.66
C TRP A 114 3.49 -5.55 8.35
N GLU A 115 3.63 -6.86 8.31
CA GLU A 115 4.79 -7.59 8.81
C GLU A 115 5.39 -8.41 7.68
N VAL A 116 6.72 -8.51 7.65
CA VAL A 116 7.41 -9.35 6.67
C VAL A 116 7.58 -10.74 7.27
N LYS A 117 7.06 -11.77 6.59
CA LYS A 117 7.14 -13.15 7.10
C LYS A 117 8.57 -13.70 7.06
N HIS A 118 9.40 -13.21 6.14
CA HIS A 118 10.84 -13.48 6.03
C HIS A 118 11.53 -12.17 5.64
N PRO A 119 12.33 -11.53 6.52
CA PRO A 119 13.00 -10.28 6.16
C PRO A 119 13.79 -10.50 4.87
N PRO A 120 13.74 -9.55 3.91
CA PRO A 120 14.58 -9.65 2.73
C PRO A 120 16.02 -9.83 3.21
N TYR A 121 16.75 -10.77 2.61
CA TYR A 121 18.18 -10.85 2.78
C TYR A 121 18.74 -9.51 2.29
N ILE A 122 18.95 -8.57 3.21
CA ILE A 122 19.74 -7.38 2.92
C ILE A 122 21.13 -7.94 2.81
N GLU A 123 21.67 -8.04 1.59
CA GLU A 123 23.12 -8.17 1.43
C GLU A 123 23.72 -7.03 2.23
N ALA A 124 24.21 -7.36 3.43
CA ALA A 124 25.05 -6.46 4.19
C ALA A 124 26.19 -6.13 3.24
N SER A 125 26.26 -4.87 2.85
CA SER A 125 27.34 -4.32 2.04
C SER A 125 28.65 -4.83 2.60
N PHE A 126 29.29 -5.75 1.89
CA PHE A 126 30.72 -5.98 2.06
C PHE A 126 31.39 -4.73 1.50
N GLU A 127 31.71 -3.78 2.39
CA GLU A 127 32.77 -2.84 2.08
C GLU A 127 34.12 -3.56 2.28
N PRO A 128 35.10 -3.29 1.38
CA PRO A 128 36.33 -4.08 1.21
C PRO A 128 37.29 -4.06 2.41
#